data_AF-A0A9P5PP00-F1
#
_entry.id   AF-A0A9P5PP00-F1
#
_cell.length_a   1.000
_cell.length_b   1.000
_cell.length_c   1.000
_cell.angle_alpha   90.00
_cell.angle_beta   90.00
_cell.angle_gamma   90.00
#
_symmetry.space_group_name_H-M   'P 1'
#
loop_
_entity.id
_entity.type
_entity.pdbx_description
1 polymer ?
#
loop_
_entity_poly.entity_id
_entity_poly.type
_entity_poly.pdbx_seq_one_letter_code
_entity_poly.pdbx_strand_id
1 'polypeptide(L)'
;LQVYFPKLHLFLTNLQEKVLMDSPDIRRMFEGCCYTACHLNLHLAWAQLHEDFFNVFFAMCAVHASGKFDHTRGGQFIAWSLGVVVPFPAGATIYVPSACVTHGNVPIAPEETRSSIAFFTPAGIARWFHNGYMSDKEFKERASPRQLRLWKEYREKLWETGLELLQEG
;
A
#
# COMPACT_ATOMS: atom_id res chain seq x y z
N LEU A 1 -10.58 0.88 -5.70
CA LEU A 1 -9.82 -0.39 -5.75
C LEU A 1 -10.72 -1.52 -6.20
N GLN A 2 -11.87 -1.75 -5.56
CA GLN A 2 -12.83 -2.80 -5.92
C GLN A 2 -13.17 -2.89 -7.41
N VAL A 3 -13.32 -1.75 -8.10
CA VAL A 3 -13.66 -1.70 -9.53
C VAL A 3 -12.49 -2.15 -10.42
N TYR A 4 -11.28 -1.66 -10.17
CA TYR A 4 -10.12 -1.88 -11.04
C TYR A 4 -9.33 -3.17 -10.70
N PHE A 5 -9.30 -3.55 -9.41
CA PHE A 5 -8.55 -4.70 -8.91
C PHE A 5 -9.42 -5.49 -7.91
N PRO A 6 -10.51 -6.13 -8.35
CA PRO A 6 -11.49 -6.77 -7.47
C PRO A 6 -10.89 -7.91 -6.62
N LYS A 7 -10.03 -8.74 -7.21
CA LYS A 7 -9.35 -9.84 -6.51
C LYS A 7 -8.43 -9.31 -5.41
N LEU A 8 -7.60 -8.31 -5.73
CA LEU A 8 -6.76 -7.63 -4.76
C LEU A 8 -7.58 -6.94 -3.65
N HIS A 9 -8.67 -6.25 -4.00
CA HIS A 9 -9.55 -5.63 -3.01
C HIS A 9 -10.11 -6.67 -2.03
N LEU A 10 -10.59 -7.81 -2.54
CA LEU A 10 -11.10 -8.89 -1.72
C LEU A 10 -10.00 -9.47 -0.82
N PHE A 11 -8.79 -9.68 -1.35
CA PHE A 11 -7.63 -10.13 -0.57
C PHE A 11 -7.33 -9.19 0.60
N LEU A 12 -7.25 -7.88 0.36
CA LEU A 12 -6.95 -6.89 1.40
C LEU A 12 -8.09 -6.80 2.43
N THR A 13 -9.35 -6.85 1.98
CA THR A 13 -10.52 -6.86 2.87
C THR A 13 -10.50 -8.08 3.79
N ASN A 14 -10.29 -9.27 3.23
CA ASN A 14 -10.22 -10.51 4.00
C ASN A 14 -9.05 -10.49 4.99
N LEU A 15 -7.87 -10.02 4.57
CA LEU A 15 -6.71 -9.88 5.47
C LEU A 15 -7.05 -8.98 6.65
N GLN A 16 -7.63 -7.81 6.39
CA GLN A 16 -8.01 -6.86 7.45
C GLN A 16 -9.05 -7.46 8.41
N GLU A 17 -10.03 -8.19 7.90
CA GLU A 17 -11.02 -8.88 8.74
C GLU A 17 -10.37 -9.93 9.65
N LYS A 18 -9.45 -10.74 9.13
CA LYS A 18 -8.73 -11.74 9.94
C LYS A 18 -7.87 -11.10 11.02
N VAL A 19 -7.23 -9.98 10.73
CA VAL A 19 -6.44 -9.22 11.70
C VAL A 19 -7.35 -8.66 12.82
N LEU A 20 -8.49 -8.08 12.46
CA LEU A 20 -9.44 -7.54 13.43
C LEU A 20 -10.10 -8.62 14.30
N MET A 21 -10.28 -9.84 13.78
CA MET A 21 -10.81 -10.97 14.55
C MET A 21 -9.83 -11.47 15.62
N ASP A 22 -8.53 -11.43 15.35
CA ASP A 22 -7.49 -11.87 16.31
C ASP A 22 -7.17 -10.82 17.38
N SER A 23 -7.39 -9.54 17.07
CA SER A 23 -7.06 -8.41 17.94
C SER A 23 -8.30 -7.57 18.28
N PRO A 24 -9.10 -7.95 19.29
CA PRO A 24 -10.39 -7.32 19.60
C PRO A 24 -10.28 -5.84 20.00
N ASP A 25 -9.10 -5.40 20.46
CA ASP A 25 -8.84 -4.00 20.82
C ASP A 25 -8.55 -3.11 19.60
N ILE A 26 -8.21 -3.71 18.46
CA ILE A 26 -7.94 -2.97 17.22
C ILE A 26 -9.25 -2.73 16.49
N ARG A 27 -9.47 -1.48 16.07
CA ARG A 27 -10.65 -1.08 15.32
C ARG A 27 -10.30 -0.75 13.87
N ARG A 28 -11.25 -1.00 12.98
CA ARG A 28 -11.19 -0.56 11.59
C ARG A 28 -11.12 0.97 11.53
N MET A 29 -10.17 1.51 10.74
CA MET A 29 -9.98 2.97 10.62
C MET A 29 -11.20 3.68 10.02
N PHE A 30 -11.71 3.15 8.90
CA PHE A 30 -12.87 3.68 8.19
C PHE A 30 -13.77 2.53 7.74
N GLU A 31 -15.08 2.70 7.87
CA GLU A 31 -16.05 1.74 7.36
C GLU A 31 -15.86 1.51 5.85
N GLY A 32 -15.97 0.25 5.41
CA GLY A 32 -15.75 -0.12 4.01
C GLY A 32 -14.31 0.00 3.48
N CYS A 33 -13.34 0.49 4.27
CA CYS A 33 -11.94 0.56 3.85
C CYS A 33 -11.27 -0.81 3.93
N CYS A 34 -10.65 -1.23 2.83
CA CYS A 34 -9.88 -2.47 2.68
C CYS A 34 -8.41 -2.36 3.11
N TYR A 35 -7.93 -1.14 3.38
CA TYR A 35 -6.55 -0.90 3.78
C TYR A 35 -6.40 -0.97 5.30
N THR A 36 -5.28 -1.53 5.76
CA THR A 36 -5.01 -1.68 7.19
C THR A 36 -4.35 -0.44 7.82
N ALA A 37 -3.82 0.48 7.00
CA ALA A 37 -3.16 1.69 7.47
C ALA A 37 -3.38 2.89 6.54
N CYS A 38 -3.25 4.09 7.07
CA CYS A 38 -3.19 5.32 6.30
C CYS A 38 -2.30 6.37 6.96
N HIS A 39 -1.73 7.28 6.16
CA HIS A 39 -1.01 8.47 6.64
C HIS A 39 -1.61 9.74 6.05
N LEU A 40 -1.58 10.81 6.85
CA LEU A 40 -2.01 12.16 6.48
C LEU A 40 -0.77 13.04 6.31
N ASN A 41 -0.54 13.55 5.11
CA ASN A 41 0.48 14.57 4.83
C ASN A 41 -0.23 15.91 4.70
N LEU A 42 0.11 16.90 5.53
CA LEU A 42 -0.67 18.13 5.65
C LEU A 42 0.10 19.36 5.17
N HIS A 43 -0.66 20.36 4.72
CA HIS A 43 -0.21 21.72 4.37
C HIS A 43 0.69 21.84 3.13
N LEU A 44 1.91 21.27 3.16
CA LEU A 44 2.91 21.31 2.07
C LEU A 44 3.36 19.89 1.72
N ALA A 45 2.40 18.99 1.53
CA ALA A 45 2.66 17.57 1.27
C ALA A 45 3.53 17.38 0.02
N TRP A 46 4.75 16.94 0.26
CA TRP A 46 5.75 16.66 -0.75
C TRP A 46 6.61 15.47 -0.31
N ALA A 47 7.01 14.65 -1.28
CA ALA A 47 7.93 13.55 -1.07
C ALA A 47 9.02 13.54 -2.14
N GLN A 48 10.26 13.37 -1.69
CA GLN A 48 11.38 12.99 -2.55
C GLN A 48 11.13 11.59 -3.15
N LEU A 49 11.83 11.25 -4.24
CA LEU A 49 11.78 9.91 -4.82
C LEU A 49 12.12 8.83 -3.77
N HIS A 50 11.21 7.88 -3.59
CA HIS A 50 11.33 6.77 -2.65
C HIS A 50 10.51 5.56 -3.10
N GLU A 51 10.65 4.46 -2.37
CA GLU A 51 9.80 3.27 -2.47
C GLU A 51 9.34 2.89 -1.07
N ASP A 52 8.10 2.43 -0.96
CA ASP A 52 7.53 1.99 0.32
C ASP A 52 7.79 0.50 0.53
N PHE A 53 9.05 0.11 0.68
CA PHE A 53 9.49 -1.30 0.77
C PHE A 53 8.79 -2.14 1.84
N PHE A 54 8.16 -1.51 2.84
CA PHE A 54 7.45 -2.20 3.91
C PHE A 54 5.99 -2.54 3.58
N ASN A 55 5.46 -2.09 2.45
CA ASN A 55 4.11 -2.40 2.00
C ASN A 55 4.05 -3.77 1.31
N VAL A 56 2.84 -4.35 1.23
CA VAL A 56 2.60 -5.55 0.41
C VAL A 56 2.97 -5.22 -1.04
N PHE A 57 3.99 -5.89 -1.57
CA PHE A 57 4.65 -5.45 -2.80
C PHE A 57 3.77 -5.45 -4.05
N PHE A 58 2.77 -6.34 -4.10
CA PHE A 58 1.78 -6.41 -5.18
C PHE A 58 0.50 -5.61 -4.89
N ALA A 59 0.40 -4.93 -3.73
CA ALA A 59 -0.77 -4.13 -3.42
C ALA A 59 -0.71 -2.74 -4.07
N MET A 60 -1.89 -2.22 -4.40
CA MET A 60 -2.06 -0.88 -4.94
C MET A 60 -2.37 0.08 -3.81
N CYS A 61 -1.38 0.88 -3.42
CA CYS A 61 -1.57 1.98 -2.47
C CYS A 61 -2.40 3.09 -3.13
N ALA A 62 -3.31 3.70 -2.37
CA ALA A 62 -4.14 4.80 -2.85
C ALA A 62 -3.64 6.11 -2.27
N VAL A 63 -3.36 7.11 -3.12
CA VAL A 63 -3.04 8.46 -2.66
C VAL A 63 -4.10 9.41 -3.18
N HIS A 64 -4.74 10.14 -2.28
CA HIS A 64 -5.70 11.19 -2.62
C HIS A 64 -5.10 12.56 -2.29
N ALA A 65 -5.12 13.49 -3.25
CA ALA A 65 -4.59 14.84 -3.07
C ALA A 65 -5.71 15.84 -2.78
N SER A 66 -5.43 16.84 -1.96
CA SER A 66 -6.33 17.95 -1.63
C SER A 66 -5.53 19.24 -1.42
N GLY A 67 -6.22 20.38 -1.34
CA GLY A 67 -5.61 21.70 -1.16
C GLY A 67 -5.83 22.64 -2.34
N LYS A 68 -5.19 23.80 -2.29
CA LYS A 68 -5.23 24.84 -3.32
C LYS A 68 -3.83 25.01 -3.92
N PHE A 69 -3.62 24.42 -5.09
CA PHE A 69 -2.37 24.50 -5.84
C PHE A 69 -2.64 24.38 -7.34
N ASP A 70 -1.79 24.97 -8.16
CA ASP A 70 -1.79 24.84 -9.61
C ASP A 70 -1.05 23.55 -10.02
N HIS A 71 -1.84 22.50 -10.27
CA HIS A 71 -1.34 21.18 -10.66
C HIS A 71 -0.64 21.15 -12.04
N THR A 72 -0.67 22.26 -12.79
CA THR A 72 0.08 22.41 -14.05
C THR A 72 1.50 22.93 -13.80
N ARG A 73 1.75 23.55 -12.64
CA ARG A 73 3.03 24.15 -12.26
C ARG A 73 3.78 23.38 -11.17
N GLY A 74 3.06 22.64 -10.32
CA GLY A 74 3.64 21.82 -9.26
C GLY A 74 2.71 20.68 -8.83
N GLY A 75 3.14 19.85 -7.87
CA GLY A 75 2.31 18.79 -7.31
C GLY A 75 2.06 17.57 -8.21
N GLN A 76 2.64 17.52 -9.42
CA GLN A 76 2.54 16.36 -10.31
C GLN A 76 3.09 15.10 -9.62
N PHE A 77 2.46 13.96 -9.89
CA PHE A 77 2.95 12.67 -9.40
C PHE A 77 4.02 12.12 -10.35
N ILE A 78 5.09 11.59 -9.78
CA ILE A 78 6.23 11.03 -10.52
C ILE A 78 6.27 9.54 -10.22
N ALA A 79 6.08 8.70 -11.25
CA ALA A 79 6.40 7.27 -11.24
C ALA A 79 7.75 7.08 -11.94
N TRP A 80 8.82 7.35 -11.20
CA TRP A 80 10.17 7.52 -11.73
C TRP A 80 10.69 6.27 -12.44
N SER A 81 10.58 5.10 -11.81
CA SER A 81 11.06 3.84 -12.42
C SER A 81 10.28 3.43 -13.67
N LEU A 82 9.10 4.02 -13.90
CA LEU A 82 8.28 3.82 -15.10
C LEU A 82 8.51 4.92 -16.16
N GLY A 83 9.29 5.97 -15.85
CA GLY A 83 9.48 7.11 -16.75
C GLY A 83 8.23 7.97 -16.97
N VAL A 84 7.28 7.94 -16.01
CA VAL A 84 5.97 8.59 -16.15
C VAL A 84 5.82 9.74 -15.15
N VAL A 85 5.36 10.88 -15.65
CA VAL A 85 4.91 12.03 -14.85
C VAL A 85 3.48 12.35 -15.22
N VAL A 86 2.59 12.44 -14.24
CA VAL A 86 1.16 12.70 -14.47
C VAL A 86 0.71 13.94 -13.71
N PRO A 87 -0.11 14.82 -14.31
CA PRO A 87 -0.84 15.84 -13.57
C PRO A 87 -1.64 15.19 -12.45
N PHE A 88 -1.53 15.73 -11.24
CA PHE A 88 -2.21 15.17 -10.08
C PHE A 88 -2.94 16.27 -9.29
N PRO A 89 -4.13 16.68 -9.76
CA PRO A 89 -4.88 17.79 -9.19
C PRO A 89 -5.45 17.48 -7.81
N ALA A 90 -5.80 18.54 -7.07
CA ALA A 90 -6.63 18.41 -5.88
C ALA A 90 -7.96 17.71 -6.22
N GLY A 91 -8.39 16.78 -5.37
CA GLY A 91 -9.57 15.93 -5.59
C GLY A 91 -9.29 14.65 -6.37
N ALA A 92 -8.10 14.48 -6.98
CA ALA A 92 -7.74 13.24 -7.66
C ALA A 92 -7.20 12.19 -6.69
N THR A 93 -7.40 10.92 -7.09
CA THR A 93 -6.81 9.75 -6.44
C THR A 93 -6.01 8.96 -7.46
N ILE A 94 -4.81 8.52 -7.07
CA ILE A 94 -3.99 7.61 -7.85
C ILE A 94 -3.80 6.29 -7.10
N TYR A 95 -3.78 5.18 -7.85
CA TYR A 95 -3.35 3.89 -7.35
C TYR A 95 -1.95 3.57 -7.86
N VAL A 96 -1.03 3.22 -6.97
CA VAL A 96 0.38 2.93 -7.31
C VAL A 96 0.87 1.70 -6.55
N PRO A 97 1.62 0.77 -7.17
CA PRO A 97 2.32 -0.30 -6.46
C PRO A 97 3.58 0.28 -5.78
N SER A 98 3.35 1.00 -4.68
CA SER A 98 4.34 1.93 -4.09
C SER A 98 5.62 1.27 -3.55
N ALA A 99 5.57 -0.04 -3.31
CA ALA A 99 6.71 -0.85 -2.91
C ALA A 99 7.62 -1.29 -4.08
N CYS A 100 7.14 -1.22 -5.33
CA CYS A 100 7.88 -1.66 -6.52
C CYS A 100 8.16 -0.53 -7.52
N VAL A 101 7.53 0.63 -7.33
CA VAL A 101 7.70 1.79 -8.21
C VAL A 101 8.33 2.92 -7.42
N THR A 102 9.55 3.31 -7.79
CA THR A 102 10.16 4.53 -7.28
C THR A 102 9.26 5.71 -7.63
N HIS A 103 8.81 6.46 -6.63
CA HIS A 103 7.83 7.53 -6.82
C HIS A 103 8.02 8.72 -5.89
N GLY A 104 7.39 9.83 -6.24
CA GLY A 104 7.39 11.07 -5.46
C GLY A 104 6.44 12.08 -6.08
N ASN A 105 6.54 13.35 -5.68
CA ASN A 105 5.80 14.43 -6.34
C ASN A 105 6.63 15.69 -6.50
N VAL A 106 6.25 16.53 -7.46
CA VAL A 106 6.89 17.86 -7.61
C VAL A 106 6.46 18.75 -6.44
N PRO A 107 7.36 19.57 -5.85
CA PRO A 107 6.96 20.59 -4.88
C PRO A 107 5.93 21.55 -5.45
N ILE A 108 5.15 22.19 -4.58
CA ILE A 108 4.25 23.30 -4.93
C ILE A 108 4.92 24.63 -4.59
N ALA A 109 4.33 25.75 -5.01
CA ALA A 109 4.83 27.08 -4.64
C ALA A 109 4.58 27.37 -3.13
N PRO A 110 5.42 28.20 -2.47
CA PRO A 110 5.31 28.45 -1.02
C PRO A 110 3.98 29.02 -0.54
N GLU A 111 3.27 29.75 -1.40
CA GLU A 111 1.95 30.35 -1.13
C GLU A 111 0.77 29.37 -1.35
N GLU A 112 1.05 28.22 -1.95
CA GLU A 112 0.06 27.19 -2.24
C GLU A 112 -0.10 26.22 -1.06
N THR A 113 -1.15 25.39 -1.13
CA THR A 113 -1.37 24.34 -0.14
C THR A 113 -1.66 23.02 -0.83
N ARG A 114 -1.02 21.95 -0.36
CA ARG A 114 -1.30 20.59 -0.77
C ARG A 114 -1.26 19.69 0.44
N SER A 115 -2.32 18.93 0.64
CA SER A 115 -2.38 17.83 1.59
C SER A 115 -2.66 16.54 0.84
N SER A 116 -2.32 15.40 1.43
CA SER A 116 -2.69 14.10 0.89
C SER A 116 -3.04 13.12 2.00
N ILE A 117 -3.90 12.17 1.66
CA ILE A 117 -4.09 10.96 2.45
C ILE A 117 -3.61 9.77 1.60
N ALA A 118 -2.74 8.95 2.18
CA ALA A 118 -2.24 7.73 1.56
C ALA A 118 -2.78 6.52 2.32
N PHE A 119 -3.38 5.57 1.62
CA PHE A 119 -3.87 4.30 2.15
C PHE A 119 -3.01 3.15 1.63
N PHE A 120 -2.61 2.27 2.53
CA PHE A 120 -1.70 1.17 2.24
C PHE A 120 -1.89 0.02 3.21
N THR A 121 -1.30 -1.12 2.85
CA THR A 121 -1.28 -2.31 3.71
C THR A 121 0.18 -2.73 3.94
N PRO A 122 0.71 -2.58 5.17
CA PRO A 122 2.04 -3.06 5.52
C PRO A 122 2.15 -4.58 5.31
N ALA A 123 3.22 -5.02 4.63
CA ALA A 123 3.49 -6.44 4.44
C ALA A 123 3.73 -7.18 5.76
N GLY A 124 4.14 -6.48 6.82
CA GLY A 124 4.28 -7.05 8.16
C GLY A 124 2.99 -7.67 8.67
N ILE A 125 1.84 -7.03 8.43
CA ILE A 125 0.52 -7.52 8.85
C ILE A 125 0.15 -8.79 8.08
N ALA A 126 0.37 -8.79 6.75
CA ALA A 126 0.13 -9.98 5.92
C ALA A 126 1.01 -11.17 6.32
N ARG A 127 2.30 -10.92 6.61
CA ARG A 127 3.23 -11.96 7.08
C ARG A 127 2.85 -12.49 8.45
N TRP A 128 2.46 -11.60 9.37
CA TRP A 128 2.02 -11.98 10.70
C TRP A 128 0.81 -12.91 10.65
N PHE A 129 -0.20 -12.57 9.85
CA PHE A 129 -1.34 -13.46 9.60
C PHE A 129 -0.92 -14.80 8.97
N HIS A 130 -0.11 -14.77 7.90
CA HIS A 130 0.37 -15.98 7.23
C HIS A 130 1.14 -16.93 8.16
N ASN A 131 1.88 -16.37 9.12
CA ASN A 131 2.64 -17.10 10.11
C ASN A 131 1.76 -17.63 11.27
N GLY A 132 0.44 -17.50 11.21
CA GLY A 132 -0.46 -17.88 12.30
C GLY A 132 -0.38 -16.92 13.49
N TYR A 133 -0.45 -15.62 13.20
CA TYR A 133 -0.42 -14.54 14.20
C TYR A 133 0.91 -14.45 14.96
N MET A 134 2.02 -14.70 14.24
CA MET A 134 3.37 -14.67 14.78
C MET A 134 4.29 -13.80 13.92
N SER A 135 5.25 -13.13 14.56
CA SER A 135 6.34 -12.49 13.83
C SER A 135 7.14 -13.50 13.01
N ASP A 136 7.85 -13.03 11.98
CA ASP A 136 8.76 -13.89 11.19
C ASP A 136 9.81 -14.55 12.08
N LYS A 137 10.21 -13.91 13.19
CA LYS A 137 11.14 -14.48 14.17
C LYS A 137 10.51 -15.64 14.93
N GLU A 138 9.37 -15.41 15.57
CA GLU A 138 8.67 -16.43 16.36
C GLU A 138 8.27 -17.64 15.52
N PHE A 139 7.79 -17.41 14.29
CA PHE A 139 7.49 -18.51 13.37
C PHE A 139 8.72 -19.35 13.09
N LYS A 140 9.86 -18.73 12.78
CA LYS A 140 11.10 -19.47 12.47
C LYS A 140 11.64 -20.27 13.64
N GLU A 141 11.50 -19.77 14.86
CA GLU A 141 11.92 -20.46 16.08
C GLU A 141 11.05 -21.68 16.40
N ARG A 142 9.75 -21.64 16.04
CA ARG A 142 8.78 -22.71 16.35
C ARG A 142 8.55 -23.70 15.20
N ALA A 143 8.84 -23.30 13.97
CA ALA A 143 8.51 -24.09 12.79
C ALA A 143 9.38 -25.35 12.67
N SER A 144 8.73 -26.47 12.37
CA SER A 144 9.44 -27.69 11.96
C SER A 144 10.27 -27.47 10.68
N PRO A 145 11.30 -28.30 10.41
CA PRO A 145 12.06 -28.21 9.18
C PRO A 145 11.19 -28.25 7.91
N ARG A 146 10.06 -28.98 7.93
CA ARG A 146 9.11 -29.02 6.81
C ARG A 146 8.37 -27.69 6.65
N GLN A 147 7.87 -27.11 7.73
CA GLN A 147 7.18 -25.81 7.69
C GLN A 147 8.12 -24.69 7.21
N LEU A 148 9.37 -24.68 7.67
CA LEU A 148 10.38 -23.71 7.22
C LEU A 148 10.68 -23.82 5.72
N ARG A 149 10.75 -25.04 5.17
CA ARG A 149 10.93 -25.23 3.72
C ARG A 149 9.75 -24.68 2.93
N LEU A 150 8.53 -25.08 3.29
CA LEU A 150 7.30 -24.61 2.62
C LEU A 150 7.14 -23.09 2.71
N TRP A 151 7.48 -22.49 3.86
CA TRP A 151 7.44 -21.04 4.05
C TRP A 151 8.41 -20.29 3.13
N LYS A 152 9.61 -20.84 2.88
CA LYS A 152 10.57 -20.26 1.93
C LYS A 152 10.08 -20.41 0.49
N GLU A 153 9.64 -21.61 0.11
CA GLU A 153 9.10 -21.89 -1.23
C GLU A 153 7.90 -20.99 -1.57
N TYR A 154 6.98 -20.80 -0.61
CA TYR A 154 5.85 -19.88 -0.77
C TYR A 154 6.32 -18.45 -1.03
N ARG A 155 7.31 -17.96 -0.29
CA ARG A 155 7.83 -16.59 -0.46
C ARG A 155 8.55 -16.38 -1.78
N GLU A 156 9.29 -17.38 -2.25
CA GLU A 156 9.94 -17.34 -3.56
C GLU A 156 8.93 -17.23 -4.71
N LYS A 157 7.73 -17.79 -4.53
CA LYS A 157 6.64 -17.77 -5.52
C LYS A 157 5.57 -16.71 -5.26
N LEU A 158 5.70 -15.90 -4.22
CA LEU A 158 4.65 -14.96 -3.81
C LEU A 158 4.32 -13.92 -4.90
N TRP A 159 5.26 -13.65 -5.81
CA TRP A 159 5.03 -12.77 -6.94
C TRP A 159 3.99 -13.34 -7.92
N GLU A 160 3.91 -14.66 -8.08
CA GLU A 160 2.91 -15.34 -8.93
C GLU A 160 1.50 -15.04 -8.40
N THR A 161 1.30 -15.22 -7.09
CA THR A 161 0.04 -14.84 -6.42
C THR A 161 -0.25 -13.35 -6.58
N GLY A 162 0.77 -12.49 -6.45
CA GLY A 162 0.61 -11.05 -6.67
C GLY A 162 0.10 -10.71 -8.06
N LEU A 163 0.64 -11.34 -9.11
CA LEU A 163 0.19 -11.15 -10.48
C LEU A 163 -1.25 -11.63 -10.69
N GLU A 164 -1.62 -12.80 -10.15
CA GLU A 164 -2.99 -13.32 -10.23
C GLU A 164 -4.02 -12.38 -9.59
N LEU A 165 -3.67 -11.75 -8.47
CA LEU A 165 -4.54 -10.79 -7.77
C LEU A 165 -4.69 -9.45 -8.51
N LEU A 166 -3.73 -9.10 -9.36
CA LEU A 166 -3.75 -7.88 -10.17
C LEU A 166 -4.50 -8.04 -11.49
N GLN A 167 -4.75 -9.27 -11.94
CA GLN A 167 -5.51 -9.53 -13.17
C GLN A 167 -6.99 -9.21 -12.99
N GLU A 168 -7.57 -8.56 -14.01
CA GLU A 168 -9.03 -8.45 -14.15
C GLU A 168 -9.66 -9.85 -14.24
N GLY A 169 -10.87 -9.99 -13.69
CA GLY A 169 -11.60 -11.26 -13.60
C GLY A 169 -12.26 -11.64 -14.92
#